data_AF-A0A3S3BRG7-F1
#
_entry.id   AF-A0A3S3BRG7-F1
#
_cell.length_a   1.000
_cell.length_b   1.000
_cell.length_c   1.000
_cell.angle_alpha   90.00
_cell.angle_beta   90.00
_cell.angle_gamma   90.00
#
_symmetry.space_group_name_H-M   'P 1'
#
loop_
_entity.id
_entity.type
_entity.pdbx_description
1 polymer ?
#
loop_
_entity_poly.entity_id
_entity_poly.type
_entity_poly.pdbx_seq_one_letter_code
_entity_poly.pdbx_strand_id
1 'polypeptide(L)'
;MLSQSDFDDFCPHCGITIDRDKVGARRVFCSLECQRSDFHQLEKDARLEAKKDRPPCRRCGEPVAIRKDRRAVYCSKACQVAEFLDGKKKARLALRANRPPCRRCGEPVDVRKYPTAMWCSTTCRSAGDVPKVCENCGIAFKGKSRAKYCCLSCAALHRQELRRLRYDPS
;
A
#
# COMPACT_ATOMS: atom_id res chain seq x y z
N MET A 1 -19.75 51.88 34.76
CA MET A 1 -20.74 50.82 34.58
C MET A 1 -21.18 50.87 33.13
N LEU A 2 -20.69 49.97 32.28
CA LEU A 2 -21.16 49.85 30.89
C LEU A 2 -22.48 49.05 30.93
N SER A 3 -23.58 49.65 30.49
CA SER A 3 -24.90 49.03 30.43
C SER A 3 -24.86 47.82 29.48
N GLN A 4 -25.24 46.65 29.99
CA GLN A 4 -25.20 45.35 29.29
C GLN A 4 -26.26 45.19 28.16
N SER A 5 -26.93 46.25 27.71
CA SER A 5 -28.16 46.13 26.90
C SER A 5 -28.06 46.57 25.45
N ASP A 6 -26.94 47.14 24.99
CA ASP A 6 -26.77 47.58 23.60
C ASP A 6 -26.01 46.55 22.74
N PHE A 7 -25.95 45.30 23.17
CA PHE A 7 -25.32 44.22 22.42
C PHE A 7 -26.20 43.80 21.23
N ASP A 8 -25.91 44.46 20.11
CA ASP A 8 -25.86 43.92 18.76
C ASP A 8 -27.18 43.42 18.16
N ASP A 9 -28.06 44.37 17.86
CA ASP A 9 -29.04 44.20 16.79
C ASP A 9 -28.38 44.24 15.40
N PHE A 10 -27.12 43.84 15.24
CA PHE A 10 -26.44 43.81 13.95
C PHE A 10 -26.15 42.36 13.55
N CYS A 11 -26.44 42.02 12.29
CA CYS A 11 -26.08 40.73 11.74
C CYS A 11 -24.56 40.60 11.70
N PRO A 12 -23.95 39.59 12.36
CA PRO A 12 -22.49 39.46 12.45
C PRO A 12 -21.84 39.22 11.08
N HIS A 13 -22.61 38.73 10.11
CA HIS A 13 -22.11 38.46 8.77
C HIS A 13 -22.04 39.70 7.87
N CYS A 14 -23.11 40.52 7.84
CA CYS A 14 -23.23 41.63 6.89
C CYS A 14 -23.28 43.02 7.55
N GLY A 15 -23.35 43.10 8.88
CA GLY A 15 -23.40 44.34 9.65
C GLY A 15 -24.74 45.10 9.56
N ILE A 16 -25.77 44.53 8.92
CA ILE A 16 -27.09 45.17 8.81
C ILE A 16 -27.87 45.00 10.12
N THR A 17 -28.63 46.02 10.51
CA THR A 17 -29.50 45.98 11.69
C THR A 17 -30.63 44.95 11.54
N ILE A 18 -30.89 44.15 12.58
CA ILE A 18 -31.89 43.10 12.63
C ILE A 18 -33.17 43.67 13.24
N ASP A 19 -34.24 43.66 12.47
CA ASP A 19 -35.58 43.98 12.93
C ASP A 19 -36.15 42.78 13.73
N ARG A 20 -36.10 42.85 15.06
CA ARG A 20 -36.51 41.74 15.94
C ARG A 20 -38.00 41.41 15.84
N ASP A 21 -38.84 42.37 15.46
CA ASP A 21 -40.28 42.17 15.33
C ASP A 21 -40.61 41.25 14.15
N LYS A 22 -39.79 41.27 13.10
CA LYS A 22 -39.97 40.43 11.90
C LYS A 22 -39.27 39.07 11.99
N VAL A 23 -38.11 39.03 12.62
CA VAL A 23 -37.17 37.89 12.51
C VAL A 23 -37.27 36.96 13.74
N GLY A 24 -37.96 37.40 14.80
CA GLY A 24 -38.15 36.68 16.04
C GLY A 24 -36.98 36.87 17.00
N ALA A 25 -37.28 37.04 18.29
CA ALA A 25 -36.35 37.51 19.32
C ALA A 25 -35.08 36.65 19.54
N ARG A 26 -34.97 35.46 18.95
CA ARG A 26 -33.84 34.53 19.11
C ARG A 26 -32.91 34.41 17.89
N ARG A 27 -33.25 35.03 16.75
CA ARG A 27 -32.41 34.92 15.55
C ARG A 27 -31.24 35.90 15.62
N VAL A 28 -30.05 35.39 15.33
CA VAL A 28 -28.76 36.13 15.34
C VAL A 28 -28.41 36.69 13.95
N PHE A 29 -29.03 36.18 12.89
CA PHE A 29 -28.74 36.57 11.50
C PHE A 29 -29.97 37.20 10.84
N CYS A 30 -29.76 38.21 9.99
CA CYS A 30 -30.85 38.87 9.26
C CYS A 30 -31.50 37.97 8.19
N SER A 31 -30.78 36.98 7.67
CA SER A 31 -31.27 36.03 6.67
C SER A 31 -30.64 34.64 6.82
N LEU A 32 -31.28 33.63 6.24
CA LEU A 32 -30.74 32.27 6.15
C LEU A 32 -29.43 32.21 5.33
N GLU A 33 -29.29 33.11 4.35
CA GLU A 33 -28.06 33.22 3.55
C GLU A 33 -26.89 33.71 4.40
N CYS A 34 -27.10 34.73 5.24
CA CYS A 34 -26.09 35.22 6.17
C CYS A 34 -25.67 34.11 7.16
N GLN A 35 -26.64 33.36 7.71
CA GLN A 35 -26.36 32.24 8.59
C GLN A 35 -25.51 31.16 7.91
N ARG A 36 -25.84 30.78 6.67
CA ARG A 36 -25.07 29.78 5.90
C ARG A 36 -23.67 30.28 5.56
N SER A 37 -23.55 31.54 5.18
CA SER A 37 -22.27 32.16 4.82
C SER A 37 -21.32 32.24 6.02
N ASP A 38 -21.84 32.66 7.17
CA ASP A 38 -21.10 32.64 8.45
C ASP A 38 -20.65 31.23 8.83
N PHE A 39 -21.55 30.25 8.75
CA PHE A 39 -21.22 28.85 8.98
C PHE A 39 -20.13 28.33 8.02
N HIS A 40 -20.20 28.67 6.73
CA HIS A 40 -19.17 28.31 5.75
C HIS A 40 -17.82 28.99 6.03
N GLN A 41 -17.84 30.22 6.52
CA GLN A 41 -16.64 30.94 6.93
C GLN A 41 -16.01 30.29 8.16
N LEU A 42 -16.80 29.95 9.18
CA LEU A 42 -16.36 29.19 10.35
C LEU A 42 -15.78 27.82 9.96
N GLU A 43 -16.42 27.09 9.04
CA GLU A 43 -15.86 25.82 8.53
C GLU A 43 -14.53 26.04 7.81
N LYS A 44 -14.40 27.12 7.02
CA LYS A 44 -13.16 27.44 6.31
C LYS A 44 -12.04 27.76 7.29
N ASP A 45 -12.33 28.53 8.34
CA ASP A 45 -11.36 28.92 9.36
C ASP A 45 -10.96 27.71 10.21
N ALA A 46 -11.90 26.86 10.62
CA ALA A 46 -11.61 25.59 11.29
C ALA A 46 -10.75 24.66 10.43
N ARG A 47 -10.98 24.61 9.11
CA ARG A 47 -10.12 23.85 8.17
C ARG A 47 -8.72 24.43 8.03
N LEU A 48 -8.55 25.75 8.15
CA LEU A 48 -7.24 26.39 8.12
C LEU A 48 -6.47 26.18 9.43
N GLU A 49 -7.18 26.24 10.56
CA GLU A 49 -6.62 25.98 11.89
C GLU A 49 -6.16 24.53 12.02
N ALA A 50 -6.98 23.56 11.62
CA ALA A 50 -6.60 22.13 11.60
C ALA A 50 -5.40 21.82 10.69
N LYS A 51 -5.05 22.72 9.76
CA LYS A 51 -3.86 22.60 8.91
C LYS A 51 -2.60 23.19 9.55
N LYS A 52 -2.72 24.03 10.58
CA LYS A 52 -1.58 24.57 11.35
C LYS A 52 -0.87 23.47 12.13
N ASP A 53 -1.64 22.55 12.72
CA ASP A 53 -1.11 21.41 13.51
C ASP A 53 -0.64 20.24 12.64
N ARG A 54 -0.41 20.47 11.35
CA ARG A 54 0.03 19.42 10.46
C ARG A 54 1.48 19.05 10.79
N PRO A 55 1.82 17.74 10.89
CA PRO A 55 3.20 17.32 11.04
C PRO A 55 4.07 17.80 9.86
N PRO A 56 5.35 18.10 10.12
CA PRO A 56 6.28 18.47 9.06
C PRO A 56 6.41 17.37 8.02
N CYS A 57 6.90 17.73 6.82
CA CYS A 57 7.18 16.80 5.74
C CYS A 57 8.08 15.66 6.25
N ARG A 58 7.62 14.41 6.10
CA ARG A 58 8.38 13.23 6.58
C ARG A 58 9.78 13.08 5.97
N ARG A 59 10.03 13.72 4.82
CA ARG A 59 11.29 13.61 4.09
C ARG A 59 12.29 14.70 4.46
N CYS A 60 11.89 15.97 4.37
CA CYS A 60 12.79 17.12 4.54
C CYS A 60 12.56 17.91 5.83
N GLY A 61 11.50 17.63 6.59
CA GLY A 61 11.15 18.38 7.80
C GLY A 61 10.47 19.74 7.56
N GLU A 62 10.36 20.21 6.31
CA GLU A 62 9.70 21.48 6.01
C GLU A 62 8.17 21.40 6.22
N PRO A 63 7.51 22.53 6.56
CA PRO A 63 6.06 22.58 6.69
C PRO A 63 5.36 22.24 5.36
N VAL A 64 4.29 21.45 5.44
CA VAL A 64 3.49 21.09 4.26
C VAL A 64 2.46 22.19 4.00
N ALA A 65 2.54 22.84 2.84
CA ALA A 65 1.68 23.97 2.49
C ALA A 65 0.17 23.72 2.75
N ILE A 66 -0.48 24.72 3.34
CA ILE A 66 -1.90 24.73 3.75
C ILE A 66 -2.84 24.47 2.56
N ARG A 67 -2.46 24.89 1.35
CA ARG A 67 -3.26 24.65 0.13
C ARG A 67 -3.36 23.17 -0.29
N LYS A 68 -2.55 22.26 0.26
CA LYS A 68 -2.63 20.84 -0.05
C LYS A 68 -3.77 20.14 0.69
N ASP A 69 -4.25 19.03 0.13
CA ASP A 69 -5.21 18.11 0.77
C ASP A 69 -4.79 17.78 2.20
N ARG A 70 -5.74 17.73 3.16
CA ARG A 70 -5.52 17.41 4.58
C ARG A 70 -4.66 16.16 4.81
N ARG A 71 -4.72 15.16 3.91
CA ARG A 71 -3.95 13.90 3.97
C ARG A 71 -2.53 14.00 3.41
N ALA A 72 -2.11 15.16 2.90
CA ALA A 72 -0.77 15.32 2.34
C ALA A 72 0.32 15.19 3.42
N VAL A 73 1.23 14.24 3.20
CA VAL A 73 2.36 13.93 4.09
C VAL A 73 3.67 14.62 3.66
N TYR A 74 3.74 15.09 2.41
CA TYR A 74 4.97 15.62 1.81
C TYR A 74 4.80 17.05 1.30
N CYS A 75 5.81 17.91 1.53
CA CYS A 75 5.81 19.31 1.09
C CYS A 75 5.76 19.44 -0.45
N SER A 76 6.33 18.48 -1.18
CA SER A 76 6.41 18.48 -2.65
C SER A 76 6.27 17.07 -3.24
N LYS A 77 5.96 17.00 -4.54
CA LYS A 77 5.94 15.73 -5.29
C LYS A 77 7.35 15.11 -5.34
N ALA A 78 8.39 15.94 -5.39
CA ALA A 78 9.78 15.49 -5.34
C ALA A 78 10.11 14.74 -4.04
N CYS A 79 9.72 15.27 -2.88
CA CYS A 79 9.89 14.58 -1.58
C CYS A 79 9.14 13.24 -1.53
N GLN A 80 7.90 13.20 -2.05
CA GLN A 80 7.12 11.97 -2.12
C GLN A 80 7.80 10.91 -2.99
N VAL A 81 8.30 11.29 -4.18
CA VAL A 81 9.00 10.38 -5.09
C VAL A 81 10.31 9.90 -4.48
N ALA A 82 11.08 10.79 -3.85
CA ALA A 82 12.34 10.44 -3.19
C ALA A 82 12.14 9.40 -2.08
N GLU A 83 11.15 9.61 -1.21
CA GLU A 83 10.82 8.65 -0.13
C GLU A 83 10.39 7.29 -0.68
N PHE A 84 9.58 7.29 -1.75
CA PHE A 84 9.18 6.06 -2.43
C PHE A 84 10.36 5.30 -3.05
N LEU A 85 11.28 6.01 -3.71
CA LEU A 85 12.48 5.41 -4.29
C LEU A 85 13.41 4.84 -3.21
N ASP A 86 13.57 5.53 -2.09
CA ASP A 86 14.34 5.03 -0.95
C ASP A 86 13.69 3.80 -0.32
N GLY A 87 12.37 3.80 -0.17
CA GLY A 87 11.61 2.62 0.25
C GLY A 87 11.84 1.43 -0.68
N LYS A 88 11.78 1.65 -2.01
CA LYS A 88 12.11 0.62 -3.00
C LYS A 88 13.57 0.14 -2.89
N LYS A 89 14.52 1.04 -2.68
CA LYS A 89 15.94 0.71 -2.51
C LYS A 89 16.15 -0.15 -1.27
N LYS A 90 15.57 0.23 -0.13
CA LYS A 90 15.60 -0.55 1.13
C LYS A 90 14.96 -1.93 0.95
N ALA A 91 13.78 -2.01 0.34
CA ALA A 91 13.13 -3.28 0.06
C ALA A 91 13.99 -4.19 -0.84
N ARG A 92 14.63 -3.62 -1.87
CA ARG A 92 15.55 -4.38 -2.73
C ARG A 92 16.78 -4.87 -1.98
N LEU A 93 17.34 -4.06 -1.08
CA LEU A 93 18.47 -4.48 -0.23
C LEU A 93 18.05 -5.59 0.75
N ALA A 94 16.87 -5.50 1.35
CA ALA A 94 16.33 -6.55 2.23
C ALA A 94 16.11 -7.86 1.48
N LEU A 95 15.54 -7.82 0.26
CA LEU A 95 15.39 -9.00 -0.60
C LEU A 95 16.73 -9.60 -1.01
N ARG A 96 17.77 -8.77 -1.15
CA ARG A 96 19.14 -9.24 -1.43
C ARG A 96 19.77 -9.89 -0.21
N ALA A 97 19.59 -9.32 0.97
CA ALA A 97 20.11 -9.87 2.24
C ALA A 97 19.46 -11.21 2.59
N ASN A 98 18.16 -11.34 2.33
CA ASN A 98 17.38 -12.56 2.61
C ASN A 98 17.24 -13.48 1.38
N ARG A 99 18.15 -13.39 0.40
CA ARG A 99 18.05 -14.26 -0.78
C ARG A 99 18.41 -15.70 -0.37
N PRO A 100 17.56 -16.70 -0.70
CA PRO A 100 17.89 -18.08 -0.44
C PRO A 100 19.15 -18.50 -1.21
N PRO A 101 19.94 -19.42 -0.66
CA PRO A 101 21.07 -19.99 -1.38
C PRO A 101 20.63 -20.67 -2.68
N CYS A 102 21.59 -20.95 -3.55
CA CYS A 102 21.35 -21.67 -4.79
C CYS A 102 20.67 -23.01 -4.48
N ARG A 103 19.50 -23.25 -5.09
CA ARG A 103 18.73 -24.49 -4.87
C ARG A 103 19.46 -25.77 -5.26
N ARG A 104 20.55 -25.68 -6.03
CA ARG A 104 21.28 -26.83 -6.54
C ARG A 104 22.48 -27.20 -5.68
N CYS A 105 23.36 -26.23 -5.42
CA CYS A 105 24.61 -26.47 -4.70
C CYS A 105 24.60 -25.93 -3.26
N GLY A 106 23.59 -25.15 -2.87
CA GLY A 106 23.53 -24.51 -1.55
C GLY A 106 24.43 -23.28 -1.40
N GLU A 107 25.23 -22.93 -2.41
CA GLU A 107 26.09 -21.75 -2.36
C GLU A 107 25.29 -20.44 -2.43
N PRO A 108 25.76 -19.35 -1.80
CA PRO A 108 25.11 -18.06 -1.88
C PRO A 108 25.09 -17.55 -3.34
N VAL A 109 23.95 -17.00 -3.76
CA VAL A 109 23.82 -16.40 -5.09
C VAL A 109 24.34 -14.97 -5.06
N ASP A 110 25.35 -14.66 -5.88
CA ASP A 110 25.83 -13.28 -6.03
C ASP A 110 24.75 -12.38 -6.66
N VAL A 111 24.09 -11.62 -5.78
CA VAL A 111 23.04 -10.66 -6.11
C VAL A 111 23.54 -9.45 -6.91
N ARG A 112 24.84 -9.15 -6.87
CA ARG A 112 25.43 -8.04 -7.65
C ARG A 112 25.54 -8.45 -9.11
N LYS A 113 26.04 -9.65 -9.38
CA LYS A 113 26.20 -10.20 -10.73
C LYS A 113 24.88 -10.65 -11.34
N TYR A 114 23.99 -11.24 -10.54
CA TYR A 114 22.71 -11.79 -11.03
C TYR A 114 21.52 -11.36 -10.16
N PRO A 115 20.99 -10.14 -10.36
CA PRO A 115 19.98 -9.54 -9.48
C PRO A 115 18.66 -10.30 -9.44
N THR A 116 18.36 -11.17 -10.40
CA THR A 116 17.12 -11.96 -10.47
C THR A 116 17.36 -13.48 -10.53
N ALA A 117 18.61 -13.95 -10.52
CA ALA A 117 18.87 -15.39 -10.64
C ALA A 117 18.57 -16.14 -9.34
N MET A 118 18.06 -17.36 -9.51
CA MET A 118 17.89 -18.36 -8.44
C MET A 118 19.10 -19.31 -8.32
N TRP A 119 20.09 -19.14 -9.19
CA TRP A 119 21.25 -20.03 -9.35
C TRP A 119 22.55 -19.23 -9.19
N CYS A 120 23.57 -19.81 -8.55
CA CYS A 120 24.85 -19.12 -8.34
C CYS A 120 25.66 -18.96 -9.64
N SER A 121 25.45 -19.84 -10.62
CA SER A 121 26.16 -19.85 -11.90
C SER A 121 25.27 -20.29 -13.06
N THR A 122 25.70 -19.97 -14.29
CA THR A 122 25.09 -20.52 -15.51
C THR A 122 25.16 -22.04 -15.50
N THR A 123 26.24 -22.64 -15.00
CA THR A 123 26.39 -24.09 -14.84
C THR A 123 25.32 -24.67 -13.92
N CYS A 124 25.06 -24.08 -12.75
CA CYS A 124 23.98 -24.55 -11.87
C CYS A 124 22.59 -24.42 -12.52
N ARG A 125 22.40 -23.36 -13.32
CA ARG A 125 21.17 -23.14 -14.11
C ARG A 125 21.03 -24.16 -15.25
N SER A 126 22.12 -24.50 -15.94
CA SER A 126 22.14 -25.28 -17.18
C SER A 126 22.44 -26.75 -16.99
N ALA A 127 22.91 -27.19 -15.82
CA ALA A 127 23.28 -28.58 -15.55
C ALA A 127 22.07 -29.56 -15.54
N GLY A 128 20.97 -29.22 -16.20
CA GLY A 128 19.79 -30.06 -16.41
C GLY A 128 18.93 -30.20 -15.17
N ASP A 129 17.73 -30.76 -15.38
CA ASP A 129 16.84 -31.17 -14.30
C ASP A 129 17.60 -32.09 -13.33
N VAL A 130 17.42 -31.88 -12.03
CA VAL A 130 17.90 -32.79 -10.98
C VAL A 130 17.42 -34.20 -11.34
N PRO A 131 18.27 -35.26 -11.24
CA PRO A 131 17.84 -36.62 -11.51
C PRO A 131 16.59 -36.92 -10.68
N LYS A 132 15.48 -37.23 -11.37
CA LYS A 132 14.22 -37.55 -10.71
C LYS A 132 14.10 -39.03 -10.55
N VAL A 133 13.52 -39.47 -9.45
CA VAL A 133 13.18 -40.88 -9.26
C VAL A 133 11.81 -41.12 -9.88
N CYS A 134 11.68 -42.12 -10.74
CA CYS A 134 10.40 -42.52 -11.33
C CYS A 134 9.46 -43.04 -10.23
N GLU A 135 8.26 -42.47 -10.10
CA GLU A 135 7.27 -42.87 -9.09
C GLU A 135 6.80 -44.34 -9.24
N ASN A 136 6.96 -44.94 -10.42
CA ASN A 136 6.55 -46.33 -10.68
C ASN A 136 7.67 -47.36 -10.47
N CYS A 137 8.88 -47.10 -11.01
CA CYS A 137 9.96 -48.09 -11.02
C CYS A 137 11.17 -47.72 -10.14
N GLY A 138 11.19 -46.54 -9.52
CA GLY A 138 12.30 -46.09 -8.69
C GLY A 138 13.59 -45.73 -9.44
N ILE A 139 13.62 -45.81 -10.78
CA ILE A 139 14.82 -45.51 -11.56
C ILE A 139 14.99 -43.99 -11.70
N ALA A 140 16.23 -43.51 -11.50
CA ALA A 140 16.59 -42.13 -11.75
C ALA A 140 16.54 -41.79 -13.24
N PHE A 141 15.87 -40.71 -13.64
CA PHE A 141 15.76 -40.28 -15.03
C PHE A 141 15.91 -38.76 -15.17
N LYS A 142 16.30 -38.33 -16.37
CA LYS A 142 16.33 -36.92 -16.77
C LYS A 142 15.05 -36.62 -17.55
N GLY A 143 14.29 -35.62 -17.14
CA GLY A 143 13.07 -35.23 -17.84
C GLY A 143 12.51 -33.93 -17.29
N LYS A 144 11.59 -33.32 -18.05
CA LYS A 144 10.99 -32.00 -17.75
C LYS A 144 10.61 -31.87 -16.27
N SER A 145 10.66 -30.66 -15.72
CA SER A 145 10.31 -30.36 -14.33
C SER A 145 8.95 -30.90 -13.84
N ARG A 146 7.98 -31.18 -14.73
CA ARG A 146 6.69 -31.81 -14.42
C ARG A 146 6.58 -33.33 -14.67
N ALA A 147 7.60 -33.96 -15.26
CA ALA A 147 7.60 -35.40 -15.50
C ALA A 147 7.74 -36.17 -14.18
N LYS A 148 6.88 -37.17 -13.98
CA LYS A 148 6.84 -38.06 -12.79
C LYS A 148 7.37 -39.48 -13.07
N TYR A 149 7.41 -39.87 -14.34
CA TYR A 149 7.77 -41.21 -14.78
C TYR A 149 8.87 -41.16 -15.83
N CYS A 150 9.75 -42.16 -15.80
CA CYS A 150 10.86 -42.26 -16.74
C CYS A 150 10.43 -42.57 -18.19
N CYS A 151 9.27 -43.18 -18.39
CA CYS A 151 8.70 -43.49 -19.70
C CYS A 151 7.17 -43.56 -19.65
N LEU A 152 6.52 -43.57 -20.83
CA LEU A 152 5.06 -43.69 -20.96
C LEU A 152 4.53 -45.00 -20.37
N SER A 153 5.29 -46.09 -20.46
CA SER A 153 4.91 -47.40 -19.94
C SER A 153 4.80 -47.38 -18.41
N CYS A 154 5.79 -46.80 -17.72
CA CYS A 154 5.73 -46.60 -16.26
C CYS A 154 4.54 -45.72 -15.85
N ALA A 155 4.25 -44.67 -16.62
CA ALA A 155 3.07 -43.84 -16.37
C ALA A 155 1.75 -44.62 -16.55
N ALA A 156 1.71 -45.57 -17.50
CA ALA A 156 0.53 -46.40 -17.74
C ALA A 156 0.31 -47.44 -16.63
N LEU A 157 1.39 -48.11 -16.18
CA LEU A 157 1.34 -49.08 -15.09
C LEU A 157 0.87 -48.42 -13.79
N HIS A 158 1.46 -47.29 -13.41
CA HIS A 158 1.03 -46.56 -12.22
C HIS A 158 -0.44 -46.13 -12.27
N ARG A 159 -0.95 -45.73 -13.45
CA ARG A 159 -2.39 -45.44 -13.63
C ARG A 159 -3.26 -46.68 -13.44
N GLN A 160 -2.81 -47.86 -13.82
CA GLN A 160 -3.55 -49.10 -13.60
C GLN A 160 -3.55 -49.50 -12.12
N GLU A 161 -2.42 -49.34 -11.44
CA GLU A 161 -2.29 -49.58 -10.00
C GLU A 161 -3.22 -48.66 -9.19
N LEU A 162 -3.21 -47.35 -9.47
CA LEU A 162 -4.13 -46.40 -8.84
C LEU A 162 -5.61 -46.74 -9.10
N ARG A 163 -5.93 -47.30 -10.28
CA ARG A 163 -7.30 -47.78 -10.54
C ARG A 163 -7.62 -49.00 -9.68
N ARG A 164 -6.74 -49.99 -9.58
CA ARG A 164 -6.95 -51.18 -8.74
C ARG A 164 -7.22 -50.79 -7.28
N LEU A 165 -6.38 -49.92 -6.72
CA LEU A 165 -6.55 -49.43 -5.34
C LEU A 165 -7.87 -48.67 -5.10
N ARG A 166 -8.44 -48.05 -6.13
CA ARG A 166 -9.72 -47.36 -6.03
C ARG A 166 -10.92 -48.32 -6.00
N TYR A 167 -10.83 -49.45 -6.70
CA TYR A 167 -11.95 -50.39 -6.87
C TYR A 167 -11.91 -51.58 -5.91
N ASP A 168 -10.77 -51.82 -5.26
CA ASP A 168 -10.61 -52.87 -4.26
C ASP A 168 -9.99 -52.28 -2.98
N PRO A 169 -10.72 -51.41 -2.25
CA PRO A 169 -10.28 -50.92 -0.96
C PRO A 169 -10.41 -52.08 0.03
N SER A 170 -9.28 -52.71 0.35
CA SER A 170 -9.17 -53.72 1.40
C SER A 170 -9.70 -53.22 2.75
#